data_AF-A0A975VFG1-F1
#
_entry.id   AF-A0A975VFG1-F1
#
_cell.length_a   1.000
_cell.length_b   1.000
_cell.length_c   1.000
_cell.angle_alpha   90.00
_cell.angle_beta   90.00
_cell.angle_gamma   90.00
#
_symmetry.space_group_name_H-M   'P 1'
#
loop_
_entity.id
_entity.type
_entity.pdbx_description
1 polymer ?
#
loop_
_entity_poly.entity_id
_entity_poly.type
_entity_poly.pdbx_seq_one_letter_code
_entity_poly.pdbx_strand_id
1 'polypeptide(L)' 'MRFEYTRQGGSGLTYDIEVDRHGSYAIRLNEKVLKRVTALPSYVGKPRWGSKKLEADAAGDAKKAIEAFKTDAG' A
#
# COMPACT_ATOMS: atom_id res chain seq x y z
N MET A 1 0.62 -3.40 10.02
CA MET A 1 2.10 -3.47 9.94
C MET A 1 2.65 -2.25 9.21
N ARG A 2 3.86 -1.77 9.56
CA ARG A 2 4.59 -0.75 8.79
C ARG A 2 5.92 -1.32 8.32
N PHE A 3 6.30 -1.06 7.08
CA PHE A 3 7.58 -1.50 6.51
C PHE A 3 8.01 -0.58 5.37
N GLU A 4 9.31 -0.51 5.13
CA GLU A 4 9.88 0.26 4.03
C GLU A 4 9.92 -0.58 2.75
N TYR A 5 9.71 0.07 1.62
CA TYR A 5 9.80 -0.53 0.31
C TYR A 5 10.52 0.42 -0.65
N THR A 6 11.70 0.02 -1.08
CA THR A 6 12.42 0.70 -2.15
C THR A 6 11.90 0.21 -3.49
N ARG A 7 11.46 1.15 -4.32
CA ARG A 7 10.99 0.86 -5.67
C ARG A 7 12.11 0.21 -6.50
N GLN A 8 11.81 -0.89 -7.18
CA GLN A 8 12.81 -1.60 -7.99
C GLN A 8 12.98 -0.99 -9.38
N GLY A 9 11.91 -0.44 -9.98
CA GLY A 9 11.90 0.08 -11.35
C GLY A 9 12.14 1.57 -11.53
N GLY A 10 12.84 2.28 -10.63
CA GLY A 10 12.96 3.75 -10.70
C GLY A 10 14.16 4.36 -9.97
N SER A 11 14.01 5.62 -9.55
CA SER A 11 15.04 6.50 -8.94
C SER A 11 15.56 6.07 -7.55
N GLY A 12 15.33 4.82 -7.13
CA GLY A 12 15.76 4.33 -5.82
C GLY A 12 15.03 4.96 -4.63
N LEU A 13 13.86 5.56 -4.85
CA LEU A 13 13.05 6.15 -3.78
C LEU A 13 12.53 5.05 -2.83
N THR A 14 12.75 5.27 -1.54
CA THR A 14 12.24 4.43 -0.45
C THR A 14 10.92 4.98 0.04
N TYR A 15 9.89 4.14 0.00
CA TYR A 15 8.54 4.47 0.43
C TYR A 15 8.23 3.75 1.73
N ASP A 16 7.55 4.44 2.63
CA ASP A 16 6.93 3.85 3.82
C ASP A 16 5.57 3.27 3.46
N ILE A 17 5.36 1.98 3.69
CA ILE A 17 4.07 1.33 3.55
C ILE A 17 3.52 1.01 4.93
N GLU A 18 2.31 1.48 5.20
CA GLU A 18 1.53 1.14 6.38
C GLU A 18 0.30 0.37 5.94
N VAL A 19 0.12 -0.85 6.45
CA VAL A 19 -1.03 -1.71 6.19
C VAL A 19 -1.76 -2.00 7.49
N ASP A 20 -3.07 -2.23 7.43
CA ASP A 20 -3.85 -2.73 8.55
C ASP A 20 -4.38 -4.15 8.28
N ARG A 21 -4.94 -4.78 9.32
CA ARG A 21 -5.55 -6.12 9.20
C ARG A 21 -6.92 -6.10 8.52
N HIS A 22 -7.43 -4.93 8.19
CA HIS A 22 -8.71 -4.72 7.52
C HIS A 22 -8.54 -4.64 6.01
N GLY A 23 -7.30 -4.62 5.51
CA GLY A 23 -6.97 -4.51 4.09
C GLY A 23 -6.77 -3.06 3.63
N SER A 24 -6.72 -2.11 4.55
CA SER A 24 -6.35 -0.73 4.23
C SER A 24 -4.84 -0.61 4.14
N TYR A 25 -4.39 0.33 3.32
CA TYR A 25 -2.98 0.69 3.26
C TYR A 25 -2.76 2.18 2.99
N ALA A 26 -1.63 2.70 3.45
CA ALA A 26 -1.13 4.02 3.17
C ALA A 26 0.33 3.93 2.70
N ILE A 27 0.66 4.72 1.69
CA ILE A 27 2.00 4.86 1.15
C ILE A 27 2.48 6.26 1.45
N ARG A 28 3.67 6.39 2.03
CA ARG A 28 4.32 7.66 2.33
C ARG A 28 5.70 7.72 1.70
N LEU A 29 6.16 8.92 1.38
CA LEU A 29 7.50 9.21 0.90
C LEU A 29 7.99 10.45 1.63
N ASN A 30 9.15 10.39 2.29
CA ASN A 30 9.67 11.49 3.12
C ASN A 30 8.61 12.05 4.09
N GLU A 31 7.96 11.16 4.84
CA GLU A 31 6.87 11.46 5.79
C GLU A 31 5.55 12.01 5.18
N LYS A 32 5.54 12.33 3.87
CA LYS A 32 4.34 12.79 3.16
C LYS A 32 3.50 11.62 2.67
N VAL A 33 2.21 11.61 3.01
CA VAL A 33 1.26 10.60 2.51
C VAL A 33 1.01 10.83 1.03
N LEU A 34 1.43 9.90 0.17
CA LEU A 34 1.21 9.94 -1.28
C LEU A 34 -0.13 9.32 -1.66
N LYS A 35 -0.48 8.21 -1.00
CA LYS A 35 -1.72 7.48 -1.30
C LYS A 35 -2.24 6.83 -0.04
N ARG A 36 -3.56 6.84 0.14
CA ARG A 36 -4.26 6.09 1.17
C ARG A 36 -5.44 5.38 0.54
N VAL A 37 -5.53 4.09 0.76
CA VAL A 37 -6.66 3.25 0.36
C VAL A 37 -7.25 2.66 1.62
N THR A 38 -8.52 2.97 1.86
CA THR A 38 -9.32 2.34 2.90
C THR A 38 -10.08 1.18 2.28
N ALA A 39 -10.05 0.02 2.93
CA ALA A 39 -10.90 -1.09 2.51
C ALA A 39 -12.37 -0.68 2.68
N LEU A 40 -13.07 -0.50 1.56
CA LEU A 40 -14.52 -0.27 1.59
C LEU A 40 -15.20 -1.56 2.08
N PRO A 41 -16.29 -1.46 2.87
CA PRO A 41 -17.05 -2.61 3.33
C PRO A 41 -17.73 -3.40 2.18
N SER A 42 -17.68 -2.90 0.94
CA SER A 42 -18.24 -3.49 -0.28
C SER A 42 -17.47 -4.73 -0.81
N TYR A 43 -16.73 -5.43 0.05
CA TYR A 43 -16.18 -6.72 -0.35
C TYR A 43 -17.33 -7.72 -0.48
N VAL A 44 -17.71 -8.02 -1.73
CA VAL A 44 -18.77 -8.98 -2.05
C VAL A 44 -18.34 -10.36 -1.55
N GLY A 45 -18.91 -10.77 -0.42
CA GLY A 45 -18.57 -12.01 0.29
C GLY A 45 -17.83 -11.71 1.58
N LYS A 46 -18.52 -11.89 2.72
CA LYS A 46 -18.04 -11.72 4.12
C LYS A 46 -16.50 -11.71 4.23
N PRO A 47 -15.84 -10.54 4.10
CA PRO A 47 -14.40 -10.53 4.20
C PRO A 47 -14.05 -11.00 5.62
N ARG A 48 -13.07 -11.90 5.74
CA ARG A 48 -12.51 -12.25 7.04
C ARG A 48 -11.68 -11.06 7.51
N TRP A 49 -12.35 -10.01 7.95
CA TRP A 49 -11.77 -8.83 8.57
C TRP A 49 -10.78 -9.30 9.64
N GLY A 50 -9.59 -8.70 9.68
CA GLY A 50 -8.56 -9.11 10.61
C GLY A 50 -7.68 -10.28 10.13
N SER A 51 -7.90 -10.83 8.94
CA SER A 51 -7.07 -11.93 8.42
C SER A 51 -5.72 -11.44 7.93
N LYS A 52 -4.67 -12.25 8.15
CA LYS A 52 -3.33 -12.03 7.58
C LYS A 52 -3.33 -11.96 6.06
N LYS A 53 -4.34 -12.56 5.41
CA LYS A 53 -4.51 -12.51 3.96
C LYS A 53 -4.87 -11.10 3.48
N LEU A 54 -5.79 -10.41 4.14
CA LEU A 54 -6.12 -9.01 3.80
C LEU A 54 -4.91 -8.09 3.99
N GLU A 55 -4.13 -8.31 5.06
CA GLU A 55 -2.90 -7.54 5.30
C GLU A 55 -1.84 -7.79 4.21
N ALA A 56 -1.67 -9.05 3.77
CA ALA A 56 -0.75 -9.42 2.70
C ALA A 56 -1.21 -8.90 1.32
N ASP A 57 -2.51 -8.98 1.03
CA ASP A 57 -3.10 -8.46 -0.21
C ASP A 57 -2.93 -6.94 -0.27
N ALA A 58 -3.22 -6.22 0.84
CA ALA A 58 -3.00 -4.78 0.96
C ALA A 58 -1.52 -4.39 0.78
N ALA A 59 -0.59 -5.17 1.34
CA ALA A 59 0.84 -4.98 1.14
C ALA A 59 1.24 -5.18 -0.34
N GLY A 60 0.67 -6.19 -1.00
CA GLY A 60 0.89 -6.46 -2.42
C GLY A 60 0.36 -5.33 -3.32
N ASP A 61 -0.84 -4.84 -3.04
CA ASP A 61 -1.44 -3.73 -3.77
C ASP A 61 -0.69 -2.42 -3.56
N ALA A 62 -0.20 -2.16 -2.33
CA ALA A 62 0.63 -1.01 -2.04
C ALA A 62 1.94 -1.03 -2.86
N LYS A 63 2.63 -2.17 -2.94
CA LYS A 63 3.84 -2.33 -3.76
C LYS A 63 3.55 -2.10 -5.25
N LYS A 64 2.48 -2.70 -5.78
CA LYS A 64 2.05 -2.47 -7.16
C LYS A 64 1.75 -0.99 -7.42
N ALA A 65 1.10 -0.31 -6.47
CA ALA A 65 0.82 1.11 -6.59
C ALA A 65 2.09 1.96 -6.62
N ILE A 66 3.12 1.59 -5.84
CA ILE A 66 4.44 2.27 -5.85
C ILE A 66 5.14 2.06 -7.19
N GLU A 67 5.13 0.84 -7.72
CA GLU A 67 5.69 0.58 -9.05
C GLU A 67 4.93 1.29 -10.17
N ALA A 68 3.62 1.50 -9.99
CA ALA A 68 2.77 2.25 -10.90
C ALA A 68 2.84 3.77 -10.74
N PHE A 69 3.48 4.30 -9.68
CA PHE A 69 3.74 5.73 -9.61
C PHE A 69 4.62 6.11 -10.81
N LYS A 70 4.07 6.88 -11.74
CA LYS A 70 4.89 7.55 -12.73
C LYS A 70 5.85 8.42 -11.92
N THR A 71 7.15 8.20 -12.09
CA THR A 71 8.16 9.18 -11.71
C THR A 71 7.63 10.53 -12.19
N ASP A 72 7.50 11.51 -11.28
CA ASP A 72 7.18 12.89 -11.62
C ASP A 72 8.21 13.37 -12.65
N ALA A 73 7.86 13.21 -13.93
CA ALA A 73 8.38 14.01 -15.01
C ALA A 73 7.28 15.02 -15.30
N GLY A 74 7.49 16.23 -14.78
CA GLY A 74 6.60 17.38 -14.91
C GLY A 74 7.02 18.48 -13.96
#